data_AF-A0A4Y3WIU3-F1
#
_entry.id   AF-A0A4Y3WIU3-F1
#
_cell.length_a   1.000
_cell.length_b   1.000
_cell.length_c   1.000
_cell.angle_alpha   90.00
_cell.angle_beta   90.00
_cell.angle_gamma   90.00
#
_symmetry.space_group_name_H-M   'P 1'
#
loop_
_entity.id
_entity.type
_entity.pdbx_description
1 polymer ?
#
loop_
_entity_poly.entity_id
_entity_poly.type
_entity_poly.pdbx_seq_one_letter_code
_entity_poly.pdbx_strand_id
1 'polypeptide(L)' 'MRSERVTVSLPADLVAEARSAVRRGAASSMSAYIAEAVAARQVRERTLTTLENLYGGPPPPDELDEARRTLRFAPPAAAV' A
#
# COMPACT_ATOMS: atom_id res chain seq x y z
N MET A 1 -12.26 5.71 -19.83
CA MET A 1 -11.10 4.88 -19.44
C MET A 1 -11.23 3.52 -20.11
N ARG A 2 -10.14 2.95 -20.62
CA ARG A 2 -10.14 1.60 -21.18
C ARG A 2 -9.86 0.61 -20.04
N SER A 3 -10.75 -0.33 -19.79
CA SER A 3 -10.58 -1.39 -18.80
C SER A 3 -10.24 -2.71 -19.50
N GLU A 4 -9.30 -3.46 -18.95
CA GLU A 4 -8.97 -4.81 -19.39
C GLU A 4 -9.41 -5.82 -18.33
N ARG A 5 -10.01 -6.95 -18.77
CA ARG A 5 -10.50 -7.98 -17.85
C ARG A 5 -9.40 -9.00 -17.62
N VAL A 6 -8.99 -9.15 -16.37
CA VAL A 6 -7.98 -10.11 -15.93
C VAL A 6 -8.63 -11.09 -14.96
N THR A 7 -8.35 -12.38 -15.14
CA THR A 7 -8.77 -13.44 -14.19
C THR A 7 -7.56 -13.84 -13.36
N VAL A 8 -7.70 -13.84 -12.04
CA VAL A 8 -6.64 -14.20 -11.09
C VAL A 8 -7.18 -15.16 -10.03
N SER A 9 -6.31 -16.03 -9.53
CA SER A 9 -6.57 -16.84 -8.34
C SER A 9 -5.97 -16.13 -7.13
N LEU A 10 -6.77 -15.95 -6.07
CA LEU A 10 -6.36 -15.31 -4.82
C LEU A 10 -6.67 -16.23 -3.64
N PRO A 11 -5.88 -16.16 -2.55
CA PRO A 11 -6.24 -16.78 -1.28
C PRO A 11 -7.68 -16.45 -0.86
N ALA A 12 -8.39 -17.45 -0.35
CA ALA A 12 -9.81 -17.32 0.00
C ALA A 12 -10.05 -16.20 1.02
N ASP A 13 -9.15 -16.05 1.99
CA ASP A 13 -9.26 -15.04 3.05
C ASP A 13 -9.17 -13.61 2.50
N LEU A 14 -8.27 -13.37 1.54
CA LEU A 14 -8.17 -12.05 0.88
C LEU A 14 -9.45 -11.71 0.10
N VAL A 15 -10.05 -12.71 -0.55
CA VAL A 15 -11.34 -12.51 -1.24
C VAL A 15 -12.46 -12.24 -0.22
N ALA A 16 -12.43 -12.91 0.94
CA ALA A 16 -13.42 -12.70 1.99
C ALA A 16 -13.34 -11.28 2.57
N GLU A 17 -12.14 -10.76 2.81
CA GLU A 17 -11.93 -9.38 3.25
C GLU A 17 -12.43 -8.36 2.22
N ALA A 18 -12.04 -8.53 0.95
CA ALA A 18 -12.49 -7.67 -0.13
C ALA A 18 -14.02 -7.67 -0.28
N ARG A 19 -14.66 -8.84 -0.18
CA ARG A 19 -16.13 -8.94 -0.16
C ARG A 19 -16.73 -8.23 1.05
N SER A 20 -16.10 -8.34 2.20
CA SER A 20 -16.55 -7.66 3.43
C SER A 20 -16.47 -6.14 3.30
N ALA A 21 -15.40 -5.61 2.72
CA ALA A 21 -15.25 -4.19 2.44
C ALA A 21 -16.37 -3.67 1.50
N VAL A 22 -16.67 -4.40 0.43
CA VAL A 22 -17.76 -4.05 -0.50
C VAL A 22 -19.12 -4.09 0.22
N ARG A 23 -19.40 -5.14 1.01
CA ARG A 23 -20.67 -5.25 1.76
C ARG A 23 -20.87 -4.10 2.76
N ARG A 24 -19.79 -3.62 3.37
CA ARG A 24 -19.83 -2.48 4.30
C ARG A 24 -19.84 -1.11 3.59
N GLY A 25 -19.84 -1.08 2.26
CA GLY A 25 -19.83 0.16 1.48
C GLY A 25 -18.48 0.86 1.42
N ALA A 26 -17.40 0.24 1.88
CA ALA A 26 -16.06 0.80 1.81
C ALA A 26 -15.49 0.80 0.37
N ALA A 27 -16.06 -0.03 -0.52
CA ALA A 27 -15.78 -0.01 -1.95
C ALA A 27 -17.06 -0.29 -2.75
N SER A 28 -17.19 0.33 -3.92
CA SER A 28 -18.39 0.22 -4.76
C SER A 28 -18.54 -1.13 -5.47
N SER A 29 -17.44 -1.89 -5.64
CA SER A 29 -17.41 -3.21 -6.25
C SER A 29 -16.11 -3.93 -5.94
N MET A 30 -16.05 -5.23 -6.24
CA MET A 30 -14.81 -6.03 -6.13
C MET A 30 -13.69 -5.47 -7.01
N SER A 31 -14.01 -5.10 -8.25
CA SER A 31 -13.04 -4.53 -9.17
C SER A 31 -12.52 -3.17 -8.69
N ALA A 32 -13.39 -2.33 -8.09
CA ALA A 32 -12.96 -1.06 -7.51
C ALA A 32 -12.03 -1.27 -6.31
N TYR A 33 -12.37 -2.18 -5.40
CA TYR A 33 -11.52 -2.54 -4.27
C TYR A 33 -10.12 -3.00 -4.71
N ILE A 34 -10.07 -3.93 -5.68
CA ILE A 34 -8.80 -4.46 -6.21
C ILE A 34 -8.02 -3.36 -6.93
N ALA A 35 -8.67 -2.53 -7.76
CA ALA A 35 -8.02 -1.45 -8.48
C ALA A 35 -7.42 -0.42 -7.52
N GLU A 36 -8.12 -0.07 -6.45
CA GLU A 36 -7.62 0.83 -5.41
C GLU A 36 -6.40 0.23 -4.68
N ALA A 37 -6.47 -1.04 -4.28
CA ALA A 37 -5.36 -1.73 -3.64
C ALA A 37 -4.11 -1.79 -4.55
N VAL A 38 -4.30 -2.09 -5.83
CA VAL A 38 -3.22 -2.11 -6.83
C VAL A 38 -2.65 -0.71 -7.03
N ALA A 39 -3.50 0.32 -7.14
CA ALA A 39 -3.07 1.70 -7.27
C ALA A 39 -2.27 2.16 -6.05
N ALA A 40 -2.73 1.85 -4.84
CA ALA A 40 -2.04 2.17 -3.59
C ALA A 40 -0.64 1.52 -3.54
N ARG A 41 -0.54 0.23 -3.94
CA ARG A 41 0.76 -0.44 -4.07
C ARG A 41 1.66 0.27 -5.07
N GLN A 42 1.15 0.61 -6.26
CA GLN A 42 1.95 1.29 -7.29
C GLN A 42 2.40 2.70 -6.87
N VAL A 43 1.59 3.44 -6.11
CA VAL A 43 2.01 4.73 -5.53
C VAL A 43 3.15 4.50 -4.55
N ARG A 44 2.99 3.55 -3.62
CA ARG A 44 4.03 3.22 -2.63
C ARG A 44 5.35 2.85 -3.29
N GLU A 45 5.35 1.93 -4.25
CA GLU A 45 6.57 1.50 -4.93
C GLU A 45 7.24 2.66 -5.69
N ARG A 46 6.46 3.49 -6.40
CA ARG A 46 7.01 4.69 -7.07
C ARG A 46 7.65 5.65 -6.09
N THR A 47 6.99 5.92 -4.96
CA THR A 47 7.55 6.80 -3.92
C THR A 47 8.84 6.23 -3.35
N LEU A 48 8.90 4.92 -3.07
CA LEU A 48 10.12 4.28 -2.58
C LEU A 48 11.26 4.39 -3.59
N THR A 49 11.00 4.10 -4.87
CA THR A 49 12.01 4.27 -5.93
C THR A 49 12.47 5.71 -6.05
N THR A 50 11.58 6.70 -5.91
CA THR A 50 11.96 8.13 -5.89
C THR A 50 12.90 8.44 -4.73
N LEU A 51 12.64 7.89 -3.54
CA LEU A 51 13.49 8.09 -2.37
C LEU A 51 14.86 7.41 -2.55
N GLU A 52 14.88 6.17 -3.03
CA GLU A 52 16.15 5.46 -3.31
C GLU A 52 17.02 6.22 -4.31
N ASN A 53 16.42 6.79 -5.36
CA ASN A 53 17.13 7.61 -6.34
C ASN A 53 17.64 8.93 -5.75
N LEU A 54 16.88 9.55 -4.83
CA LEU A 54 17.28 10.80 -4.18
C LEU A 54 18.51 10.61 -3.28
N TYR A 55 18.54 9.51 -2.53
CA TYR A 55 19.63 9.22 -1.59
C TYR A 55 20.78 8.40 -2.20
N GLY A 56 20.62 7.90 -3.43
CA GLY A 56 21.59 6.99 -4.05
C GLY A 56 21.65 5.62 -3.35
N GLY A 57 20.56 5.22 -2.69
CA GLY A 57 20.49 4.08 -1.79
C GLY A 57 19.39 4.26 -0.73
N PRO A 58 19.33 3.40 0.30
CA PRO A 58 18.42 3.60 1.42
C PRO A 58 18.72 4.93 2.13
N PRO A 59 17.70 5.68 2.61
CA PRO A 59 17.91 6.94 3.32
C PRO A 59 18.79 6.75 4.57
N PRO A 60 19.66 7.72 4.90
CA PRO A 60 20.45 7.73 6.13
C PRO A 60 19.57 7.55 7.39
N PRO A 61 20.06 6.85 8.44
CA PRO A 61 19.29 6.60 9.66
C PRO A 61 18.80 7.87 10.38
N ASP A 62 19.63 8.92 10.41
CA ASP A 62 19.34 10.20 11.04
C ASP A 62 18.18 10.94 10.35
N GLU A 63 18.13 10.89 9.02
CA GLU A 63 17.01 11.46 8.25
C GLU A 63 15.73 10.65 8.43
N LEU A 64 15.82 9.31 8.53
CA LEU A 64 14.67 8.48 8.87
C LEU A 64 14.14 8.79 10.27
N ASP A 65 15.02 9.03 11.23
CA ASP A 65 14.64 9.38 12.60
C ASP A 65 14.01 10.78 12.67
N GLU A 66 14.53 11.75 11.90
CA GLU A 66 13.90 13.05 11.75
C GLU A 66 12.50 12.94 11.10
N ALA A 67 12.36 12.14 10.05
CA ALA A 67 11.08 11.90 9.40
C ALA A 67 10.07 11.24 10.35
N ARG A 68 10.48 10.25 11.14
CA ARG A 68 9.65 9.62 12.18
C ARG A 68 9.15 10.63 13.20
N ARG A 69 10.05 11.50 13.69
CA ARG A 69 9.71 12.58 14.65
C ARG A 69 8.74 13.58 14.03
N THR A 70 9.01 14.05 12.83
CA THR A 70 8.19 15.06 12.11
C THR A 70 6.78 14.54 11.81
N LEU A 71 6.69 13.31 11.31
CA LEU A 71 5.42 12.67 10.94
C LEU A 71 4.67 12.10 12.16
N ARG A 72 5.22 12.22 13.37
CA ARG A 72 4.72 11.59 14.60
C ARG A 72 4.49 10.10 14.44
N PHE A 73 5.27 9.43 13.59
CA PHE A 73 5.27 7.99 13.48
C PHE A 73 5.98 7.44 14.72
N ALA A 74 5.22 6.82 15.63
CA ALA A 74 5.83 5.99 16.66
C ALA A 74 6.48 4.77 15.98
N PRO A 75 7.69 4.35 16.38
CA PRO A 75 8.26 3.10 15.88
C PRO A 75 7.27 1.97 16.18
N PRO A 76 7.07 1.01 15.25
CA PRO A 76 6.33 -0.20 15.60
C PRO A 76 7.02 -0.83 16.81
N ALA A 77 6.23 -1.18 17.84
CA ALA A 77 6.77 -1.89 19.00
C ALA A 77 7.56 -3.09 18.48
N ALA A 78 8.84 -3.17 18.83
CA ALA A 78 9.69 -4.26 18.43
C ALA A 78 9.00 -5.58 18.81
N ALA A 79 8.68 -6.40 17.81
CA ALA A 79 8.20 -7.75 18.05
C ALA A 79 9.32 -8.50 18.78
N VAL A 80 9.06 -8.85 20.03
CA VAL A 80 9.92 -9.67 20.89
C VAL A 80 9.76 -11.13 20.48
#